data_AF-A0A3B9K3H0-F1
#
_entry.id   AF-A0A3B9K3H0-F1
#
_cell.length_a   1.000
_cell.length_b   1.000
_cell.length_c   1.000
_cell.angle_alpha   90.00
_cell.angle_beta   90.00
_cell.angle_gamma   90.00
#
_symmetry.space_group_name_H-M   'P 1'
#
loop_
_entity.id
_entity.type
_entity.pdbx_description
1 polymer ?
#
loop_
_entity_poly.entity_id
_entity_poly.type
_entity_poly.pdbx_seq_one_letter_code
_entity_poly.pdbx_strand_id
1 'polypeptide(L)'
;MNYTHKEKAYKFFSKLFFANPIYSLVLLGKTHQELKIIPPYPWPGDPQIGERIIKSDLPLFLKCCSKKITTNLEKKNDLKIYYEIHSFDWINDLHSIGSDKSRKITRQLILTWIKNNNSWKYFSWDSGLIGKRIVNLFGRFNFFCSSANKEFKSLFFSNLIKQIRHLNRIINFEATGP
;
A
#
# COMPACT_ATOMS: atom_id res chain seq x y z
N MET A 1 -19.48 -0.40 -28.36
CA MET A 1 -19.92 -1.51 -27.48
C MET A 1 -18.81 -2.57 -27.25
N ASN A 2 -17.52 -2.22 -27.25
CA ASN A 2 -16.38 -3.18 -27.19
C ASN A 2 -15.42 -2.99 -25.98
N TYR A 3 -15.66 -2.02 -25.10
CA TYR A 3 -14.74 -1.65 -24.01
C TYR A 3 -14.67 -2.70 -22.88
N THR A 4 -15.80 -3.33 -22.55
CA THR A 4 -15.91 -4.28 -21.44
C THR A 4 -15.21 -5.62 -21.68
N HIS A 5 -15.05 -6.07 -22.93
CA HIS A 5 -14.36 -7.32 -23.25
C HIS A 5 -12.84 -7.18 -23.21
N LYS A 6 -12.29 -6.04 -23.69
CA LYS A 6 -10.85 -5.76 -23.63
C LYS A 6 -10.37 -5.53 -22.20
N GLU A 7 -11.14 -4.80 -21.37
CA GLU A 7 -10.85 -4.69 -19.94
C GLU A 7 -10.85 -6.06 -19.24
N LYS A 8 -11.84 -6.92 -19.52
CA LYS A 8 -11.90 -8.26 -18.93
C LYS A 8 -10.69 -9.12 -19.35
N ALA A 9 -10.27 -9.04 -20.60
CA ALA A 9 -9.07 -9.73 -21.09
C ALA A 9 -7.79 -9.19 -20.45
N TYR A 10 -7.62 -7.86 -20.35
CA TYR A 10 -6.52 -7.22 -19.63
C TYR A 10 -6.45 -7.69 -18.16
N LYS A 11 -7.59 -7.67 -17.47
CA LYS A 11 -7.70 -8.16 -16.07
C LYS A 11 -7.34 -9.64 -15.95
N PHE A 12 -7.66 -10.43 -16.97
CA PHE A 12 -7.37 -11.86 -17.00
C PHE A 12 -5.88 -12.16 -17.26
N PHE A 13 -5.27 -11.52 -18.26
CA PHE A 13 -3.85 -11.73 -18.60
C PHE A 13 -2.90 -11.12 -17.55
N SER A 14 -3.20 -9.92 -17.03
CA SER A 14 -2.44 -9.34 -15.91
C SER A 14 -2.51 -10.23 -14.67
N LYS A 15 -3.67 -10.85 -14.41
CA LYS A 15 -3.83 -11.82 -13.33
C LYS A 15 -2.97 -13.06 -13.53
N LEU A 16 -2.87 -13.61 -14.74
CA LEU A 16 -2.03 -14.78 -15.01
C LEU A 16 -0.54 -14.46 -14.92
N PHE A 17 -0.11 -13.30 -15.43
CA PHE A 17 1.30 -12.91 -15.44
C PHE A 17 1.81 -12.52 -14.05
N PHE A 18 1.08 -11.68 -13.32
CA PHE A 18 1.52 -11.17 -12.02
C PHE A 18 1.21 -12.10 -10.84
N ALA A 19 0.21 -12.98 -10.93
CA ALA A 19 -0.07 -13.95 -9.86
C ALA A 19 0.91 -15.12 -9.81
N ASN A 20 1.85 -15.22 -10.75
CA ASN A 20 2.87 -16.27 -10.74
C ASN A 20 3.77 -16.11 -9.49
N PRO A 21 3.94 -17.15 -8.64
CA PRO A 21 4.77 -17.06 -7.43
C PRO A 21 6.23 -16.66 -7.70
N ILE A 22 6.75 -16.98 -8.88
CA ILE A 22 8.11 -16.61 -9.33
C ILE A 22 8.21 -15.09 -9.56
N TYR A 23 7.11 -14.42 -9.90
CA TYR A 23 7.08 -12.97 -10.11
C TYR A 23 7.55 -12.19 -8.87
N SER A 24 7.23 -12.70 -7.67
CA SER A 24 7.66 -12.10 -6.41
C SER A 24 9.18 -12.08 -6.23
N LEU A 25 9.89 -13.04 -6.84
CA LEU A 25 11.35 -13.16 -6.82
C LEU A 25 12.00 -12.18 -7.80
N VAL A 26 11.40 -12.00 -8.97
CA VAL A 26 11.83 -11.01 -9.97
C VAL A 26 11.74 -9.58 -9.42
N LEU A 27 10.86 -9.36 -8.44
CA LEU A 27 10.72 -8.08 -7.75
C LEU A 27 11.72 -7.87 -6.60
N LEU A 28 12.60 -8.82 -6.27
CA LEU A 28 13.66 -8.69 -5.25
C LEU A 28 14.92 -8.01 -5.81
N GLY A 29 15.66 -7.26 -4.99
CA GLY A 29 16.91 -6.62 -5.40
C GLY A 29 17.49 -5.72 -4.33
N LYS A 30 18.62 -5.04 -4.64
CA LYS A 30 19.34 -4.17 -3.70
C LYS A 30 18.42 -3.07 -3.15
N THR A 31 18.46 -2.87 -1.83
CA THR A 31 17.69 -1.83 -1.12
C THR A 31 18.67 -0.83 -0.49
N HIS A 32 18.38 0.47 -0.63
CA HIS A 32 19.04 1.51 0.17
C HIS A 32 18.11 1.86 1.34
N GLN A 33 18.64 1.96 2.56
CA GLN A 33 17.83 2.12 3.77
C GLN A 33 17.58 3.58 4.19
N GLU A 34 17.96 4.52 3.33
CA GLU A 34 17.90 5.96 3.58
C GLU A 34 17.39 6.70 2.33
N LEU A 35 16.62 7.75 2.54
CA LEU A 35 16.20 8.68 1.48
C LEU A 35 17.09 9.92 1.51
N LYS A 36 17.72 10.23 0.39
CA LYS A 36 18.54 11.45 0.24
C LYS A 36 17.71 12.72 0.10
N ILE A 37 16.47 12.59 -0.40
CA ILE A 37 15.56 13.71 -0.68
C ILE A 37 14.17 13.30 -0.20
N ILE A 38 13.50 14.20 0.52
CA ILE A 38 12.13 14.01 0.99
C ILE A 38 11.29 15.12 0.36
N PRO A 39 10.29 14.77 -0.46
CA PRO A 39 9.46 15.79 -1.10
C PRO A 39 8.59 16.50 -0.06
N PRO A 40 8.30 17.81 -0.24
CA PRO A 40 7.29 18.48 0.56
C PRO A 40 5.94 17.78 0.37
N TYR A 41 5.25 17.46 1.47
CA TYR A 41 4.02 16.67 1.44
C TYR A 41 2.83 17.45 2.03
N PRO A 42 2.02 18.12 1.20
CA PRO A 42 0.99 19.05 1.64
C PRO A 42 -0.33 18.40 2.09
N TRP A 43 -0.50 17.07 2.00
CA TRP A 43 -1.74 16.41 2.40
C TRP A 43 -1.81 16.31 3.94
N PRO A 44 -2.76 17.02 4.60
CA PRO A 44 -2.92 16.96 6.04
C PRO A 44 -3.57 15.64 6.46
N GLY A 45 -3.38 15.26 7.72
CA GLY A 45 -4.11 14.17 8.36
C GLY A 45 -5.11 14.70 9.38
N ASP A 46 -6.07 13.85 9.74
CA ASP A 46 -7.09 14.13 10.76
C ASP A 46 -6.67 13.54 12.12
N PRO A 47 -6.34 14.38 13.13
CA PRO A 47 -6.00 13.92 14.47
C PRO A 47 -7.10 13.08 15.13
N GLN A 48 -8.38 13.34 14.88
CA GLN A 48 -9.47 12.58 15.48
C GLN A 48 -9.48 11.15 14.96
N ILE A 49 -9.23 10.96 13.66
CA ILE A 49 -9.04 9.64 13.05
C ILE A 49 -7.77 8.99 13.61
N GLY A 50 -6.67 9.74 13.73
CA GLY A 50 -5.41 9.27 14.32
C GLY A 50 -5.59 8.75 15.74
N GLU A 51 -6.27 9.52 16.59
CA GLU A 51 -6.64 9.10 17.95
C GLU A 51 -7.51 7.86 17.95
N ARG A 52 -8.50 7.78 17.05
CA ARG A 52 -9.30 6.57 16.91
C ARG A 52 -8.44 5.39 16.53
N ILE A 53 -7.51 5.49 15.58
CA ILE A 53 -6.59 4.39 15.22
C ILE A 53 -5.72 4.00 16.42
N ILE A 54 -5.27 4.97 17.21
CA ILE A 54 -4.46 4.73 18.42
C ILE A 54 -5.28 4.06 19.53
N LYS A 55 -6.56 4.42 19.66
CA LYS A 55 -7.52 3.94 20.66
C LYS A 55 -8.23 2.64 20.22
N SER A 56 -8.29 2.35 18.93
CA SER A 56 -9.12 1.29 18.34
C SER A 56 -8.38 -0.01 18.04
N ASP A 57 -9.18 -1.06 18.05
CA ASP A 57 -8.87 -2.44 17.77
C ASP A 57 -8.26 -2.65 16.37
N LEU A 58 -6.93 -2.81 16.36
CA LEU A 58 -6.13 -3.47 15.32
C LEU A 58 -6.89 -4.58 14.54
N PRO A 59 -7.75 -5.42 15.17
CA PRO A 59 -8.68 -6.32 14.49
C PRO A 59 -9.44 -5.80 13.26
N LEU A 60 -9.95 -4.56 13.24
CA LEU A 60 -10.70 -4.05 12.08
C LEU A 60 -9.78 -3.80 10.88
N PHE A 61 -8.61 -3.18 11.15
CA PHE A 61 -7.57 -2.96 10.15
C PHE A 61 -7.02 -4.29 9.61
N LEU A 62 -6.76 -5.25 10.51
CA LEU A 62 -6.35 -6.62 10.19
C LEU A 62 -7.37 -7.35 9.31
N LYS A 63 -8.67 -7.23 9.64
CA LYS A 63 -9.78 -7.84 8.89
C LYS A 63 -9.87 -7.28 7.47
N CYS A 64 -9.67 -5.98 7.28
CA CYS A 64 -9.68 -5.38 5.96
C CYS A 64 -8.40 -5.67 5.15
N CYS A 65 -7.24 -5.80 5.81
CA CYS A 65 -6.00 -6.23 5.15
C CYS A 65 -6.04 -7.69 4.66
N SER A 66 -6.85 -8.55 5.30
CA SER A 66 -6.96 -9.98 5.01
C SER A 66 -8.15 -10.35 4.12
N LYS A 67 -9.20 -9.51 4.06
CA LYS A 67 -10.37 -9.75 3.22
C LYS A 67 -9.93 -9.98 1.77
N LYS A 68 -10.14 -11.21 1.29
CA LYS A 68 -10.24 -11.48 -0.15
C LYS A 68 -11.41 -10.64 -0.64
N ILE A 69 -11.18 -9.69 -1.54
CA ILE A 69 -12.29 -9.07 -2.25
C ILE A 69 -12.93 -10.18 -3.08
N THR A 70 -14.02 -10.74 -2.56
CA THR A 70 -15.04 -11.33 -3.41
C THR A 70 -15.72 -10.19 -4.14
N THR A 71 -16.28 -10.47 -5.32
CA THR A 71 -16.93 -9.49 -6.20
C THR A 71 -18.08 -8.70 -5.55
N ASN A 72 -18.44 -8.99 -4.29
CA ASN A 72 -19.55 -8.39 -3.57
C ASN A 72 -19.10 -7.35 -2.53
N LEU A 73 -18.26 -6.39 -2.93
CA LEU A 73 -18.16 -5.10 -2.22
C LEU A 73 -19.39 -4.24 -2.58
N GLU A 74 -20.59 -4.73 -2.26
CA GLU A 74 -21.85 -4.11 -2.70
C GLU A 74 -22.18 -2.83 -1.91
N LYS A 75 -21.55 -2.62 -0.75
CA LYS A 75 -21.77 -1.44 0.10
C LYS A 75 -20.68 -0.39 -0.13
N LYS A 76 -21.10 0.83 -0.48
CA LYS A 76 -20.25 2.02 -0.67
C LYS A 76 -19.24 2.25 0.49
N ASN A 77 -19.64 1.92 1.72
CA ASN A 77 -18.78 2.07 2.89
C ASN A 77 -17.61 1.06 2.93
N ASP A 78 -17.82 -0.16 2.45
CA ASP A 78 -16.77 -1.19 2.40
C ASP A 78 -15.69 -0.84 1.37
N LEU A 79 -16.08 -0.24 0.24
CA LEU A 79 -15.16 0.27 -0.78
C LEU A 79 -14.31 1.44 -0.28
N LYS A 80 -14.92 2.38 0.46
CA LYS A 80 -14.21 3.51 1.06
C LYS A 80 -13.14 3.04 2.05
N ILE A 81 -13.54 2.19 3.00
CA ILE A 81 -12.64 1.63 4.01
C ILE A 81 -11.50 0.85 3.33
N TYR A 82 -11.81 0.07 2.29
CA TYR A 82 -10.81 -0.65 1.51
C TYR A 82 -9.77 0.31 0.91
N TYR A 83 -10.24 1.35 0.23
CA TYR A 83 -9.36 2.32 -0.41
C TYR A 83 -8.47 3.04 0.62
N GLU A 84 -9.03 3.48 1.74
CA GLU A 84 -8.29 4.14 2.83
C GLU A 84 -7.17 3.24 3.37
N ILE A 85 -7.46 1.97 3.60
CA ILE A 85 -6.49 1.00 4.13
C ILE A 85 -5.38 0.70 3.12
N HIS A 86 -5.73 0.53 1.85
CA HIS A 86 -4.78 0.17 0.81
C HIS A 86 -4.01 1.37 0.23
N SER A 87 -4.51 2.59 0.36
CA SER A 87 -3.80 3.82 -0.07
C SER A 87 -2.81 4.34 0.96
N PHE A 88 -2.91 3.88 2.21
CA PHE A 88 -2.09 4.35 3.35
C PHE A 88 -2.38 5.80 3.75
N ASP A 89 -3.58 6.32 3.45
CA ASP A 89 -3.99 7.67 3.88
C ASP A 89 -3.94 7.82 5.42
N TRP A 90 -4.21 6.72 6.14
CA TRP A 90 -4.13 6.65 7.60
C TRP A 90 -2.74 6.99 8.20
N ILE A 91 -1.67 6.97 7.39
CA ILE A 91 -0.34 7.43 7.85
C ILE A 91 -0.37 8.93 8.15
N ASN A 92 -1.14 9.70 7.38
CA ASN A 92 -1.27 11.14 7.62
C ASN A 92 -1.99 11.42 8.93
N ASP A 93 -3.03 10.65 9.22
CA ASP A 93 -3.80 10.77 10.47
C ASP A 93 -2.95 10.40 11.70
N LEU A 94 -2.11 9.37 11.58
CA LEU A 94 -1.15 9.03 12.66
C LEU A 94 -0.02 10.05 12.78
N HIS A 95 0.41 10.64 11.66
CA HIS A 95 1.42 11.69 11.62
C HIS A 95 0.92 12.98 12.29
N SER A 96 -0.35 13.35 12.11
CA SER A 96 -0.91 14.56 12.74
C SER A 96 -0.90 14.48 14.28
N ILE A 97 -0.88 13.28 14.85
CA ILE A 97 -0.66 13.06 16.29
C ILE A 97 0.82 13.21 16.68
N GLY A 98 1.75 12.78 15.83
CA GLY A 98 3.20 13.00 16.00
C GLY A 98 3.90 12.24 17.14
N SER A 99 3.18 11.54 18.01
CA SER A 99 3.73 10.84 19.20
C SER A 99 4.54 9.58 18.87
N ASP A 100 5.39 9.14 19.81
CA ASP A 100 6.12 7.86 19.68
C ASP A 100 5.18 6.66 19.54
N LYS A 101 4.03 6.71 20.22
CA LYS A 101 2.99 5.69 20.11
C LYS A 101 2.44 5.64 18.68
N SER A 102 2.13 6.79 18.07
CA SER A 102 1.61 6.82 16.69
C SER A 102 2.65 6.32 15.67
N ARG A 103 3.94 6.61 15.87
CA ARG A 103 5.05 6.05 15.06
C ARG A 103 5.14 4.53 15.16
N LYS A 104 5.07 3.98 16.38
CA LYS A 104 5.10 2.52 16.62
C LYS A 104 3.90 1.82 15.96
N ILE A 105 2.70 2.38 16.13
CA ILE A 105 1.47 1.86 15.50
C ILE A 105 1.58 1.93 13.98
N THR A 106 2.08 3.03 13.42
CA THR A 106 2.31 3.16 11.97
C THR A 106 3.16 2.01 11.44
N ARG A 107 4.29 1.72 12.08
CA ARG A 107 5.15 0.60 11.69
C ARG A 107 4.45 -0.76 11.79
N GLN A 108 3.69 -0.98 12.87
CA GLN A 108 2.93 -2.22 13.06
C GLN A 108 1.88 -2.42 11.96
N LEU A 109 1.18 -1.36 11.57
CA LEU A 109 0.18 -1.40 10.49
C LEU A 109 0.84 -1.65 9.13
N ILE A 110 1.98 -1.03 8.83
CA ILE A 110 2.78 -1.32 7.62
C ILE A 110 3.17 -2.80 7.59
N LEU A 111 3.77 -3.33 8.66
CA LEU A 111 4.21 -4.73 8.71
C LEU A 111 3.04 -5.71 8.59
N THR A 112 1.92 -5.39 9.23
CA THR A 112 0.67 -6.15 9.13
C THR A 112 0.18 -6.18 7.69
N TRP A 113 0.16 -5.03 7.02
CA TRP A 113 -0.23 -4.94 5.63
C TRP A 113 0.70 -5.75 4.73
N ILE A 114 2.03 -5.64 4.93
CA ILE A 114 3.04 -6.42 4.19
C ILE A 114 2.79 -7.91 4.39
N LYS A 115 2.64 -8.39 5.62
CA LYS A 115 2.37 -9.81 5.92
C LYS A 115 1.19 -10.36 5.12
N ASN A 116 0.14 -9.56 4.98
CA ASN A 116 -1.08 -9.97 4.30
C ASN A 116 -1.05 -9.72 2.77
N ASN A 117 -0.19 -8.84 2.25
CA ASN A 117 -0.22 -8.37 0.85
C ASN A 117 1.14 -8.41 0.14
N ASN A 118 2.09 -9.23 0.62
CA ASN A 118 3.45 -9.33 0.07
C ASN A 118 3.50 -9.98 -1.33
N SER A 119 2.46 -10.74 -1.70
CA SER A 119 2.26 -11.26 -3.05
C SER A 119 1.25 -10.41 -3.81
N TRP A 120 1.38 -10.41 -5.14
CA TRP A 120 0.46 -9.69 -6.01
C TRP A 120 -0.98 -10.14 -5.79
N LYS A 121 -1.88 -9.16 -5.67
CA LYS A 121 -3.33 -9.36 -5.62
C LYS A 121 -3.98 -8.27 -6.47
N TYR A 122 -4.87 -8.69 -7.36
CA TYR A 122 -5.52 -7.84 -8.36
C TYR A 122 -5.96 -6.45 -7.84
N PHE A 123 -6.63 -6.38 -6.69
CA PHE A 123 -7.15 -5.11 -6.17
C PHE A 123 -6.14 -4.32 -5.32
N SER A 124 -5.34 -4.95 -4.46
CA SER A 124 -4.44 -4.21 -3.57
C SER A 124 -3.15 -3.75 -4.25
N TRP A 125 -2.91 -4.28 -5.46
CA TRP A 125 -1.81 -3.92 -6.34
C TRP A 125 -2.28 -3.13 -7.59
N ASP A 126 -3.48 -2.55 -7.54
CA ASP A 126 -3.95 -1.57 -8.53
C ASP A 126 -2.97 -0.39 -8.63
N SER A 127 -2.73 0.09 -9.85
CA SER A 127 -1.71 1.11 -10.14
C SER A 127 -2.00 2.44 -9.42
N GLY A 128 -3.26 2.85 -9.35
CA GLY A 128 -3.70 4.04 -8.63
C GLY A 128 -3.49 3.93 -7.12
N LEU A 129 -3.85 2.77 -6.54
CA LEU A 129 -3.61 2.51 -5.11
C LEU A 129 -2.12 2.43 -4.76
N ILE A 130 -1.30 1.79 -5.60
CA ILE A 130 0.15 1.71 -5.38
C ILE A 130 0.78 3.11 -5.47
N GLY A 131 0.45 3.88 -6.50
CA GLY A 131 0.96 5.24 -6.67
C GLY A 131 0.68 6.09 -5.43
N LYS A 132 -0.57 6.10 -4.97
CA LYS A 132 -0.96 6.82 -3.76
C LYS A 132 -0.26 6.31 -2.50
N ARG A 133 -0.10 4.99 -2.36
CA ARG A 133 0.63 4.38 -1.23
C ARG A 133 2.09 4.80 -1.19
N ILE A 134 2.78 4.77 -2.34
CA ILE A 134 4.19 5.18 -2.45
C ILE A 134 4.34 6.66 -2.07
N VAL A 135 3.44 7.52 -2.55
CA VAL A 135 3.41 8.95 -2.21
C VAL A 135 3.23 9.17 -0.71
N ASN A 136 2.24 8.53 -0.07
CA ASN A 136 2.04 8.59 1.37
C ASN A 136 3.26 8.10 2.17
N LEU A 137 3.86 6.98 1.75
CA LEU A 137 5.05 6.41 2.39
C LEU A 137 6.27 7.33 2.30
N PHE A 138 6.53 7.92 1.14
CA PHE A 138 7.66 8.84 0.97
C PHE A 138 7.42 10.17 1.70
N GLY A 139 6.23 10.75 1.57
CA GLY A 139 5.87 12.03 2.20
C GLY A 139 5.95 11.98 3.73
N ARG A 140 5.80 10.79 4.33
CA ARG A 140 5.88 10.57 5.79
C ARG A 140 7.03 9.66 6.21
N PHE A 141 8.06 9.47 5.37
CA PHE A 141 9.16 8.56 5.64
C PHE A 141 9.87 8.86 6.97
N ASN A 142 10.23 10.13 7.21
CA ASN A 142 10.93 10.51 8.45
C ASN A 142 10.10 10.24 9.71
N PHE A 143 8.79 10.29 9.58
CA PHE A 143 7.90 10.09 10.71
C PHE A 143 8.02 8.67 11.27
N PHE A 144 7.90 7.65 10.43
CA PHE A 144 7.88 6.27 10.91
C PHE A 144 9.23 5.55 10.78
N CYS A 145 10.10 5.96 9.85
CA CYS A 145 11.27 5.18 9.44
C CYS A 145 12.58 5.64 10.10
N SER A 146 12.76 6.93 10.41
CA SER A 146 14.03 7.45 10.93
C SER A 146 14.48 6.74 12.21
N SER A 147 13.56 6.54 13.16
CA SER A 147 13.82 5.84 14.43
C SER A 147 13.53 4.33 14.39
N ALA A 148 13.30 3.75 13.21
CA ALA A 148 12.97 2.33 13.09
C ALA A 148 14.21 1.43 13.20
N ASN A 149 14.01 0.21 13.72
CA ASN A 149 15.03 -0.82 13.78
C ASN A 149 15.35 -1.40 12.39
N LYS A 150 16.45 -2.15 12.31
CA LYS A 150 16.98 -2.72 11.06
C LYS A 150 16.00 -3.74 10.45
N GLU A 151 15.32 -4.51 11.29
CA GLU A 151 14.34 -5.52 10.88
C GLU A 151 13.16 -4.88 10.14
N PHE A 152 12.58 -3.82 10.71
CA PHE A 152 11.51 -3.06 10.07
C PHE A 152 11.99 -2.48 8.73
N LYS A 153 13.15 -1.79 8.73
CA LYS A 153 13.69 -1.15 7.52
C LYS A 153 13.87 -2.18 6.41
N SER A 154 14.44 -3.34 6.71
CA SER A 154 14.64 -4.43 5.74
C SER A 154 13.32 -4.87 5.08
N LEU A 155 12.30 -5.19 5.88
CA LEU A 155 10.99 -5.63 5.38
C LEU A 155 10.28 -4.52 4.58
N PHE A 156 10.32 -3.29 5.11
CA PHE A 156 9.73 -2.12 4.48
C PHE A 156 10.34 -1.85 3.11
N PHE A 157 11.66 -1.71 3.01
CA PHE A 157 12.32 -1.38 1.75
C PHE A 157 12.21 -2.50 0.72
N SER A 158 12.31 -3.76 1.16
CA SER A 158 12.08 -4.91 0.28
C SER A 158 10.67 -4.84 -0.34
N ASN A 159 9.64 -4.58 0.45
CA ASN A 159 8.27 -4.46 -0.06
C ASN A 159 8.08 -3.20 -0.93
N LEU A 160 8.64 -2.05 -0.54
CA LEU A 160 8.55 -0.81 -1.30
C LEU A 160 9.12 -0.96 -2.71
N ILE A 161 10.30 -1.59 -2.85
CA ILE A 161 10.91 -1.84 -4.16
C ILE A 161 10.03 -2.76 -5.02
N LYS A 162 9.41 -3.78 -4.42
CA LYS A 162 8.47 -4.64 -5.16
C LYS A 162 7.31 -3.83 -5.73
N GLN A 163 6.75 -2.93 -4.93
CA GLN A 163 5.65 -2.06 -5.36
C GLN A 163 6.09 -1.09 -6.46
N ILE A 164 7.24 -0.43 -6.32
CA ILE A 164 7.78 0.48 -7.35
C ILE A 164 8.03 -0.26 -8.68
N ARG A 165 8.62 -1.45 -8.63
CA ARG A 165 8.88 -2.26 -9.83
C ARG A 165 7.59 -2.72 -10.49
N HIS A 166 6.60 -3.13 -9.71
CA HIS A 166 5.30 -3.46 -10.27
C HIS A 166 4.61 -2.24 -10.88
N LEU A 167 4.67 -1.08 -10.21
CA LEU A 167 4.12 0.17 -10.72
C LEU A 167 4.76 0.56 -12.06
N ASN A 168 6.08 0.52 -12.16
CA ASN A 168 6.79 0.80 -13.41
C ASN A 168 6.38 -0.17 -14.54
N ARG A 169 6.16 -1.44 -14.22
CA ARG A 169 5.69 -2.43 -15.21
C ARG A 169 4.26 -2.15 -15.63
N ILE A 170 3.34 -2.00 -14.68
CA ILE A 170 1.91 -1.87 -14.98
C ILE A 170 1.59 -0.53 -15.66
N ILE A 171 2.25 0.57 -15.29
CA ILE A 171 2.10 1.86 -15.98
C ILE A 171 2.52 1.72 -17.45
N ASN A 172 3.61 1.02 -17.74
CA ASN A 172 4.00 0.79 -19.13
C ASN A 172 2.92 0.00 -19.88
N PHE A 173 2.35 -1.04 -19.27
CA PHE A 173 1.25 -1.81 -19.87
C PHE A 173 -0.06 -1.00 -20.03
N GLU A 174 -0.38 -0.11 -19.08
CA GLU A 174 -1.58 0.73 -19.10
C GLU A 174 -1.43 1.91 -20.08
N ALA A 175 -0.24 2.50 -20.17
CA ALA A 175 0.07 3.64 -21.05
C ALA A 175 0.25 3.21 -22.51
N THR A 176 0.78 2.01 -22.78
CA THR A 176 0.79 1.46 -24.14
C THR A 176 -0.57 0.99 -24.59
N GLY A 177 -1.53 0.83 -23.67
CA GLY A 177 -2.82 0.19 -23.90
C GLY A 177 -2.68 -1.24 -24.44
N PRO A 178 -3.79 -1.98 -24.59
CA PRO A 178 -3.97 -2.84 -25.74
C PRO A 178 -4.33 -2.03 -27.00
#